data_AF-A0A7C4HVJ9-F1
#
_entry.id   AF-A0A7C4HVJ9-F1
#
_cell.length_a   1.000
_cell.length_b   1.000
_cell.length_c   1.000
_cell.angle_alpha   90.00
_cell.angle_beta   90.00
_cell.angle_gamma   90.00
#
_symmetry.space_group_name_H-M   'P 1'
#
loop_
_entity.id
_entity.type
_entity.pdbx_description
1 polymer ?
#
loop_
_entity_poly.entity_id
_entity_poly.type
_entity_poly.pdbx_seq_one_letter_code
_entity_poly.pdbx_strand_id
1 'polypeptide(L)'
;MSELSELVNKISRYNALSEDEMLDLYDKLDSLYNDIASRYLEALMYPDKNRELVNKVIELTTKLLTKDNKSIEEELALLALLDILAADLYNKTMGLVLASENAGKREP
;
A
#
# COMPACT_ATOMS: atom_id res chain seq x y z
N MET A 1 19.19 -20.36 -6.61
CA MET A 1 18.28 -19.36 -7.24
C MET A 1 18.00 -18.29 -6.21
N SER A 2 17.91 -17.01 -6.59
CA SER A 2 17.50 -15.95 -5.67
C SER A 2 16.01 -16.04 -5.38
N GLU A 3 15.56 -15.58 -4.22
CA GLU A 3 14.12 -15.56 -3.86
C GLU A 3 13.27 -14.81 -4.89
N LEU A 4 13.79 -13.69 -5.43
CA LEU A 4 13.15 -12.93 -6.50
C LEU A 4 13.00 -13.76 -7.79
N SER A 5 13.99 -14.59 -8.13
CA SER A 5 13.89 -15.45 -9.32
C SER A 5 12.84 -16.55 -9.17
N GLU A 6 12.63 -17.04 -7.95
CA GLU A 6 11.58 -18.01 -7.66
C GLU A 6 10.19 -17.36 -7.73
N LEU A 7 10.04 -16.16 -7.17
CA LEU A 7 8.81 -15.38 -7.21
C LEU A 7 8.39 -15.09 -8.66
N VAL A 8 9.32 -14.59 -9.48
CA VAL A 8 9.08 -14.32 -10.90
C VAL A 8 8.65 -15.57 -11.66
N ASN A 9 9.29 -16.72 -11.37
CA ASN A 9 8.93 -17.99 -11.99
C ASN A 9 7.52 -18.49 -11.57
N LYS A 10 7.09 -18.22 -10.34
CA LYS A 10 5.73 -18.56 -9.90
C LYS A 10 4.68 -17.65 -10.54
N ILE A 11 4.94 -16.34 -10.60
CA ILE A 11 4.05 -15.37 -11.27
C ILE A 11 3.89 -15.69 -12.75
N SER A 12 4.96 -16.06 -13.46
CA SER A 12 4.90 -16.33 -14.91
C SER A 12 4.02 -17.53 -15.28
N ARG A 13 3.77 -18.43 -14.33
CA ARG A 13 2.89 -19.60 -14.49
C ARG A 13 1.68 -19.57 -13.56
N TYR A 14 1.21 -18.38 -13.18
CA TYR A 14 0.12 -18.18 -12.20
C TYR A 14 -1.10 -19.11 -12.42
N ASN A 15 -1.53 -19.29 -13.67
CA ASN A 15 -2.69 -20.13 -14.03
C ASN A 15 -2.43 -21.65 -13.95
N ALA A 16 -1.21 -22.07 -13.66
CA ALA A 16 -0.77 -23.47 -13.65
C ALA A 16 -0.12 -23.87 -12.31
N LEU A 17 -0.27 -23.05 -11.27
CA LEU A 17 0.23 -23.35 -9.93
C LEU A 17 -0.60 -24.48 -9.29
N SER A 18 0.07 -25.35 -8.52
CA SER A 18 -0.63 -26.23 -7.59
C SER A 18 -1.14 -25.46 -6.37
N GLU A 19 -2.03 -26.06 -5.56
CA GLU A 19 -2.52 -25.44 -4.32
C GLU A 19 -1.37 -25.04 -3.36
N ASP A 20 -0.40 -25.94 -3.16
CA ASP A 20 0.79 -25.65 -2.33
C ASP A 20 1.63 -24.50 -2.90
N GLU A 21 1.76 -24.42 -4.22
CA GLU A 21 2.48 -23.34 -4.89
C GLU A 21 1.73 -22.00 -4.82
N MET A 22 0.39 -22.04 -4.81
CA MET A 22 -0.44 -20.85 -4.61
C MET A 22 -0.30 -20.31 -3.20
N LEU A 23 -0.30 -21.17 -2.17
CA LEU A 23 -0.09 -20.75 -0.78
C LEU A 23 1.28 -20.14 -0.56
N ASP A 24 2.35 -20.79 -1.05
CA ASP A 24 3.70 -20.22 -0.94
C ASP A 24 3.84 -18.90 -1.73
N LEU A 25 3.21 -18.79 -2.92
CA LEU A 25 3.19 -17.54 -3.66
C LEU A 25 2.43 -16.44 -2.90
N TYR A 26 1.29 -16.77 -2.30
CA TYR A 26 0.52 -15.84 -1.48
C TYR A 26 1.36 -15.28 -0.33
N ASP A 27 1.98 -16.14 0.48
CA ASP A 27 2.78 -15.70 1.63
C ASP A 27 3.93 -14.78 1.21
N LYS A 28 4.59 -15.09 0.08
CA LYS A 28 5.67 -14.27 -0.46
C LYS A 28 5.17 -12.92 -0.98
N LEU A 29 4.03 -12.91 -1.67
CA LEU A 29 3.43 -11.67 -2.20
C LEU A 29 2.89 -10.78 -1.07
N ASP A 30 2.26 -11.37 -0.05
CA ASP A 30 1.75 -10.66 1.12
C ASP A 30 2.89 -10.01 1.90
N SER A 31 3.97 -10.75 2.17
CA SER A 31 5.16 -10.19 2.82
C SER A 31 5.74 -9.03 2.01
N LEU A 32 5.90 -9.18 0.69
CA LEU A 32 6.45 -8.13 -0.16
C LEU A 32 5.54 -6.89 -0.22
N TYR A 33 4.22 -7.11 -0.31
CA TYR A 33 3.24 -6.02 -0.27
C TYR A 33 3.33 -5.26 1.05
N ASN A 34 3.32 -5.97 2.18
CA ASN A 34 3.37 -5.36 3.51
C ASN A 34 4.68 -4.57 3.73
N ASP A 35 5.82 -5.08 3.28
CA ASP A 35 7.10 -4.38 3.34
C ASP A 35 7.11 -3.08 2.51
N ILE A 36 6.51 -3.12 1.31
CA ILE A 36 6.42 -1.94 0.45
C ILE A 36 5.41 -0.94 1.02
N ALA A 37 4.19 -1.39 1.32
CA ALA A 37 3.08 -0.55 1.78
C ALA A 37 3.42 0.14 3.11
N SER A 38 4.01 -0.59 4.07
CA SER A 38 4.38 -0.03 5.37
C SER A 38 5.30 1.19 5.26
N ARG A 39 6.27 1.18 4.34
CA ARG A 39 7.16 2.32 4.10
C ARG A 39 6.42 3.56 3.62
N TYR A 40 5.45 3.41 2.73
CA TYR A 40 4.64 4.54 2.25
C TYR A 40 3.66 5.03 3.31
N LEU A 41 3.05 4.11 4.07
CA LEU A 41 2.16 4.46 5.18
C LEU A 41 2.91 5.19 6.30
N GLU A 42 4.11 4.74 6.67
CA GLU A 42 4.95 5.43 7.66
C GLU A 42 5.30 6.84 7.18
N ALA A 43 5.65 6.99 5.89
CA ALA A 43 5.93 8.29 5.31
C ALA A 43 4.73 9.24 5.39
N LEU A 44 3.53 8.74 5.11
CA LEU A 44 2.28 9.50 5.18
C LEU A 44 1.83 9.81 6.62
N MET A 45 2.20 8.96 7.59
CA MET A 45 1.97 9.18 9.01
C MET A 45 2.87 10.28 9.58
N TYR A 46 4.10 10.38 9.08
CA TYR A 46 5.07 11.41 9.49
C TYR A 46 5.48 12.30 8.31
N PRO A 47 4.55 13.10 7.75
CA PRO A 47 4.78 13.84 6.52
C PRO A 47 5.89 14.89 6.67
N ASP A 48 6.08 15.48 7.86
CA ASP A 48 7.15 16.45 8.11
C ASP A 48 8.56 15.86 7.95
N LYS A 49 8.72 14.56 8.21
CA LYS A 49 9.99 13.85 8.06
C LYS A 49 10.19 13.30 6.64
N ASN A 50 9.11 13.18 5.86
CA ASN A 50 9.08 12.49 4.58
C ASN A 50 8.48 13.35 3.45
N ARG A 51 8.56 14.69 3.56
CA ARG A 51 7.86 15.64 2.68
C ARG A 51 8.04 15.37 1.20
N GLU A 52 9.25 15.07 0.76
CA GLU A 52 9.52 14.79 -0.66
C GLU A 52 8.77 13.56 -1.16
N LEU A 53 8.79 12.46 -0.40
CA LEU A 53 8.10 11.22 -0.76
C LEU A 53 6.59 11.41 -0.77
N VAL A 54 6.05 12.07 0.27
CA VAL A 54 4.62 12.37 0.37
C VAL A 54 4.15 13.24 -0.80
N ASN A 55 4.89 14.31 -1.11
CA ASN A 55 4.55 15.18 -2.24
C ASN A 55 4.56 14.42 -3.57
N LYS A 56 5.53 13.54 -3.79
CA LYS A 56 5.60 12.69 -5.00
C LYS A 56 4.40 11.74 -5.09
N VAL A 57 3.99 11.10 -3.98
CA VAL A 57 2.81 10.23 -3.94
C VAL A 57 1.55 11.01 -4.31
N ILE A 58 1.35 12.18 -3.71
CA ILE A 58 0.17 13.03 -3.99
C ILE A 58 0.18 13.56 -5.44
N GLU A 59 1.34 14.03 -5.92
CA GLU A 59 1.50 14.52 -7.29
C GLU A 59 1.20 13.43 -8.32
N LEU A 60 1.79 12.24 -8.15
CA LEU A 60 1.58 11.11 -9.05
C LEU A 60 0.10 10.68 -9.05
N THR A 61 -0.51 10.58 -7.86
CA THR A 61 -1.93 10.25 -7.73
C THR A 61 -2.80 11.26 -8.46
N THR A 62 -2.56 12.55 -8.25
CA THR A 62 -3.31 13.63 -8.89
C THR A 62 -3.18 13.57 -10.40
N LYS A 63 -1.94 13.45 -10.90
CA LYS A 63 -1.64 13.35 -12.32
C LYS A 63 -2.36 12.17 -12.98
N LEU A 64 -2.35 11.01 -12.33
CA LEU A 64 -3.04 9.82 -12.83
C LEU A 64 -4.55 10.03 -12.81
N LEU A 65 -5.14 10.53 -11.71
CA LEU A 65 -6.58 10.81 -11.63
C LEU A 65 -7.08 11.71 -12.76
N THR A 66 -6.34 12.76 -13.09
CA THR A 66 -6.73 13.74 -14.11
C THR A 66 -6.42 13.33 -15.55
N LYS A 67 -5.82 12.15 -15.77
CA LYS A 67 -5.49 11.67 -17.12
C LYS A 67 -6.68 10.98 -17.76
N ASP A 68 -7.16 11.49 -18.90
CA ASP A 68 -8.34 10.95 -19.59
C ASP A 68 -8.14 9.53 -20.15
N ASN A 69 -6.95 9.24 -20.70
CA ASN A 69 -6.61 7.93 -21.27
C ASN A 69 -5.40 7.34 -20.54
N LYS A 70 -5.64 6.39 -19.64
CA LYS A 70 -4.60 5.68 -18.89
C LYS A 70 -4.23 4.38 -19.61
N SER A 71 -2.96 3.99 -19.57
CA SER A 71 -2.57 2.62 -19.90
C SER A 71 -2.96 1.67 -18.76
N ILE A 72 -2.93 0.36 -19.02
CA ILE A 72 -3.21 -0.66 -17.98
C ILE A 72 -2.23 -0.51 -16.81
N GLU A 73 -0.95 -0.26 -17.09
CA GLU A 73 0.06 -0.05 -16.06
C GLU A 73 -0.24 1.19 -15.21
N GLU A 74 -0.74 2.27 -15.83
CA GLU A 74 -1.13 3.49 -15.13
C GLU A 74 -2.38 3.29 -14.26
N GLU A 75 -3.35 2.49 -14.72
CA GLU A 75 -4.52 2.13 -13.92
C GLU A 75 -4.15 1.26 -12.72
N LEU A 76 -3.29 0.26 -12.92
CA LEU A 76 -2.78 -0.59 -11.83
C LEU A 76 -1.95 0.21 -10.82
N ALA A 77 -1.11 1.14 -11.30
CA ALA A 77 -0.36 2.04 -10.43
C ALA A 77 -1.30 2.96 -9.63
N LEU A 78 -2.34 3.50 -10.27
CA LEU A 78 -3.33 4.32 -9.58
C LEU A 78 -4.08 3.51 -8.52
N LEU A 79 -4.45 2.26 -8.79
CA LEU A 79 -5.11 1.37 -7.83
C LEU A 79 -4.26 1.20 -6.56
N ALA A 80 -2.97 0.92 -6.72
CA ALA A 80 -2.05 0.78 -5.58
C ALA A 80 -1.90 2.09 -4.78
N LEU A 81 -1.82 3.24 -5.46
CA LEU A 81 -1.74 4.55 -4.79
C LEU A 81 -3.01 4.88 -4.00
N LEU A 82 -4.19 4.60 -4.57
CA LEU A 82 -5.47 4.82 -3.91
C LEU A 82 -5.62 3.94 -2.67
N ASP A 83 -5.19 2.68 -2.73
CA ASP A 83 -5.22 1.75 -1.61
C ASP A 83 -4.37 2.26 -0.43
N ILE A 84 -3.13 2.68 -0.71
CA ILE A 84 -2.23 3.25 0.31
C ILE A 84 -2.81 4.53 0.93
N LEU A 85 -3.34 5.44 0.12
CA LEU A 85 -3.92 6.70 0.62
C LEU A 85 -5.20 6.46 1.43
N ALA A 86 -6.05 5.52 1.01
CA ALA A 86 -7.25 5.14 1.74
C ALA A 86 -6.89 4.53 3.11
N ALA A 87 -5.88 3.65 3.15
CA ALA A 87 -5.38 3.06 4.39
C ALA A 87 -4.82 4.11 5.35
N ASP A 88 -4.04 5.09 4.87
CA ASP A 88 -3.55 6.20 5.70
C ASP A 88 -4.70 7.05 6.27
N LEU A 89 -5.67 7.44 5.44
CA LEU A 89 -6.82 8.22 5.88
C LEU A 89 -7.68 7.47 6.91
N TYR A 90 -7.89 6.16 6.70
CA TYR A 90 -8.57 5.31 7.66
C TYR A 90 -7.82 5.26 9.00
N ASN A 91 -6.50 5.01 8.97
CA ASN A 91 -5.67 4.96 10.17
C ASN A 91 -5.68 6.28 10.94
N LYS A 92 -5.62 7.42 10.25
CA LYS A 92 -5.73 8.75 10.85
C LYS A 92 -7.10 8.95 11.52
N THR A 93 -8.17 8.54 10.86
CA THR A 93 -9.53 8.69 11.38
C THR A 93 -9.75 7.81 12.62
N MET A 94 -9.31 6.55 12.58
CA MET A 94 -9.41 5.64 13.74
C MET A 94 -8.52 6.07 14.91
N GLY A 95 -7.30 6.56 14.63
CA GLY A 95 -6.41 7.11 15.65
C GLY A 95 -7.03 8.32 16.37
N LEU A 96 -7.76 9.17 15.66
CA LEU A 96 -8.51 10.30 16.24
C LEU A 96 -9.68 9.85 17.11
N VAL A 97 -10.42 8.82 16.68
CA VAL A 97 -11.52 8.25 17.48
C VAL A 97 -10.99 7.70 18.81
N LEU A 98 -9.92 6.90 18.79
CA LEU A 98 -9.32 6.36 20.01
C LEU A 98 -8.74 7.44 20.93
N ALA A 99 -8.17 8.51 20.37
CA ALA A 99 -7.70 9.65 21.16
C ALA A 99 -8.86 10.40 21.86
N SER A 100 -9.99 10.57 21.15
CA SER A 100 -11.18 11.23 21.69
C SER A 100 -11.88 10.43 22.80
N GLU A 101 -11.97 9.10 22.66
CA GLU A 101 -12.54 8.21 23.68
C GLU A 101 -11.69 8.16 24.95
N ASN A 102 -10.36 8.28 24.82
CA ASN A 102 -9.45 8.33 25.95
C ASN A 102 -9.41 9.71 26.63
N ALA A 103 -9.65 10.79 25.90
CA ALA A 103 -9.78 12.13 26.46
C ALA A 103 -11.08 12.28 27.29
N GLY A 104 -12.20 11.72 26.82
CA GLY A 104 -13.48 11.76 27.54
C GLY A 104 -13.56 10.87 28.79
N LYS A 105 -12.58 9.98 29.02
CA LYS A 105 -12.45 9.16 30.25
C LYS A 105 -11.49 9.76 31.29
N ARG A 106 -10.91 10.93 31.00
CA ARG A 106 -10.01 11.67 31.89
C ARG A 106 -10.64 13.00 32.35
N GLU A 107 -11.85 12.94 32.89
CA GLU A 107 -12.37 14.04 33.72
C GLU A 107 -12.73 13.46 35.10
N PRO A 108 -12.13 13.95 36.20
CA PRO A 108 -12.60 13.69 37.57
C PRO A 108 -13.83 14.52 37.93
#